data_AF-A0A662WAI2-F1
#
_entry.id   AF-A0A662WAI2-F1
#
_cell.length_a   1.000
_cell.length_b   1.000
_cell.length_c   1.000
_cell.angle_alpha   90.00
_cell.angle_beta   90.00
_cell.angle_gamma   90.00
#
_symmetry.space_group_name_H-M   'P 1'
#
loop_
_entity.id
_entity.type
_entity.pdbx_description
1 polymer ?
#
loop_
_entity_poly.entity_id
_entity_poly.type
_entity_poly.pdbx_seq_one_letter_code
_entity_poly.pdbx_strand_id
1 'polypeptide(L)'
;NFSMTFFFAIPGMFYTAYRLIRERRSLYVLALVWCAVMLIALTGQNRFAYYFGAVSAVFAAVMLEYLLRLYANYAAERKHTSIYALAALWFVAFLILRLNAEYFLFSLLILSPALADAFLSLGKYAKSNWPEGLVDILKREKEQTSLAVVALLIFTALVVVYPTFVQASEQSKHAGGINREWYDALVWLRENTPNKEFYDEYYYELYKPGKPRERYPYPEGTYGIMSWWDYGHWIAAIAHRMPNANPFQQGIGNKYNNEPGAAPFFTAFNESYANAIANKLGVKYVITDVEMATGKFYAMATWAEGSLDKAGKVYYAGYGYVYQTPQGIGIAFNRFSIPPGARVIRILNVPSENYYKTMEARFHIFDGSGLQHYRMVYESGFVNPFNPMGFDEVMYRNIYNSVYANSIGLPKVNVTPTGYVKIFEYVKGAKITGKVPAGVDVVITATVKTNQNRTFVYEQKAKVKNGVYEFTVPYAQDTKYPVKAMPYTITAGSVTKTVSLTDEDVENGKVITLDFV
;
A
#
# COMPACT_ATOMS: atom_id res chain seq x y z
N ASN A 1 9.18 -1.43 -15.43
CA ASN A 1 9.39 -2.38 -16.55
C ASN A 1 9.60 -1.55 -17.80
N PHE A 2 10.68 -1.78 -18.56
CA PHE A 2 11.02 -0.99 -19.76
C PHE A 2 10.64 -1.71 -21.08
N SER A 3 10.01 -2.89 -21.01
CA SER A 3 9.57 -3.68 -22.16
C SER A 3 10.70 -3.94 -23.18
N MET A 4 10.38 -3.95 -24.47
CA MET A 4 11.34 -4.21 -25.56
C MET A 4 12.45 -3.17 -25.67
N THR A 5 12.24 -1.94 -25.19
CA THR A 5 13.32 -0.93 -25.23
C THR A 5 14.55 -1.37 -24.44
N PHE A 6 14.39 -2.08 -23.32
CA PHE A 6 15.54 -2.60 -22.56
C PHE A 6 16.39 -3.57 -23.37
N PHE A 7 15.74 -4.52 -24.04
CA PHE A 7 16.40 -5.57 -24.80
C PHE A 7 17.07 -5.03 -26.07
N PHE A 8 16.64 -3.87 -26.58
CA PHE A 8 17.31 -3.18 -27.70
C PHE A 8 18.38 -2.21 -27.20
N ALA A 9 18.20 -1.64 -26.01
CA ALA A 9 19.17 -0.75 -25.40
C ALA A 9 20.51 -1.44 -25.14
N ILE A 10 20.49 -2.66 -24.57
CA ILE A 10 21.73 -3.39 -24.25
C ILE A 10 22.60 -3.63 -25.50
N PRO A 11 22.11 -4.21 -26.62
CA PRO A 11 22.86 -4.28 -27.87
C PRO A 11 23.25 -2.91 -28.43
N GLY A 12 22.39 -1.90 -28.30
CA GLY A 12 22.70 -0.53 -28.71
C GLY A 12 23.89 0.07 -27.97
N MET A 13 24.09 -0.29 -26.69
CA MET A 13 25.26 0.07 -25.91
C MET A 13 26.53 -0.58 -26.47
N PHE A 14 26.48 -1.88 -26.78
CA PHE A 14 27.61 -2.58 -27.40
C PHE A 14 27.96 -2.00 -28.77
N TYR A 15 26.96 -1.67 -29.58
CA TYR A 15 27.17 -0.99 -30.86
C TYR A 15 27.80 0.40 -30.67
N THR A 16 27.35 1.17 -29.68
CA THR A 16 27.94 2.47 -29.35
C THR A 16 29.38 2.33 -28.86
N ALA A 17 29.70 1.31 -28.06
CA ALA A 17 31.06 1.00 -27.62
C ALA A 17 31.96 0.61 -28.80
N TYR A 18 31.44 -0.17 -29.76
CA TYR A 18 32.14 -0.46 -31.00
C TYR A 18 32.43 0.83 -31.79
N ARG A 19 31.44 1.72 -31.94
CA ARG A 19 31.63 3.03 -32.59
C ARG A 19 32.65 3.90 -31.87
N LEU A 20 32.68 3.85 -30.53
CA LEU A 20 33.72 4.53 -29.74
C LEU A 20 35.12 4.03 -30.10
N ILE A 21 35.35 2.72 -30.13
CA ILE A 21 36.66 2.13 -30.44
C ILE A 21 37.12 2.55 -31.86
N ARG A 22 36.18 2.64 -32.81
CA ARG A 22 36.47 2.93 -34.22
C ARG A 22 36.59 4.41 -34.54
N GLU A 23 35.66 5.24 -34.08
CA GLU A 23 35.54 6.66 -34.44
C GLU A 23 36.18 7.58 -33.41
N ARG A 24 36.41 7.11 -32.17
CA ARG A 24 37.04 7.86 -31.07
C ARG A 24 36.39 9.22 -30.76
N ARG A 25 35.07 9.34 -30.97
CA ARG A 25 34.30 10.55 -30.65
C ARG A 25 33.99 10.62 -29.16
N SER A 26 34.23 11.79 -28.54
CA SER A 26 33.95 12.06 -27.13
C SER A 26 32.48 11.85 -26.75
N LEU A 27 31.55 12.11 -27.66
CA LEU A 27 30.11 11.91 -27.45
C LEU A 27 29.77 10.48 -27.04
N TYR A 28 30.42 9.47 -27.64
CA TYR A 28 30.15 8.06 -27.29
C TYR A 28 30.64 7.72 -25.90
N VAL A 29 31.78 8.29 -25.48
CA VAL A 29 32.27 8.15 -24.11
C VAL A 29 31.24 8.72 -23.13
N LEU A 30 30.78 9.94 -23.37
CA LEU A 30 29.79 10.60 -22.51
C LEU A 30 28.50 9.78 -22.39
N ALA A 31 27.95 9.31 -23.51
CA ALA A 31 26.72 8.52 -23.53
C ALA A 31 26.87 7.18 -22.79
N LEU A 32 28.00 6.49 -22.98
CA LEU A 32 28.27 5.20 -22.32
C LEU A 32 28.53 5.37 -20.81
N VAL A 33 29.24 6.42 -20.40
CA VAL A 33 29.45 6.74 -18.98
C VAL A 33 28.12 7.08 -18.31
N TRP A 34 27.31 7.96 -18.91
CA TRP A 34 25.98 8.29 -18.40
C TRP A 34 25.12 7.03 -18.25
N CYS A 35 25.11 6.16 -19.26
CA CYS A 35 24.42 4.88 -19.22
C CYS A 35 24.89 3.99 -18.07
N ALA A 36 26.20 3.81 -17.91
CA ALA A 36 26.78 2.96 -16.88
C ALA A 36 26.37 3.44 -15.47
N VAL A 37 26.44 4.75 -15.22
CA VAL A 37 26.02 5.34 -13.93
C VAL A 37 24.54 5.08 -13.66
N MET A 38 23.66 5.28 -14.66
CA MET A 38 22.22 5.04 -14.49
C MET A 38 21.89 3.55 -14.34
N LEU A 39 22.62 2.65 -15.01
CA LEU A 39 22.45 1.21 -14.86
C LEU A 39 22.88 0.74 -13.46
N ILE A 40 23.97 1.29 -12.91
CA ILE A 40 24.39 1.03 -11.53
C ILE A 40 23.32 1.49 -10.54
N ALA A 41 22.76 2.70 -10.74
CA ALA A 41 21.68 3.19 -9.89
C ALA A 41 20.43 2.31 -9.93
N LEU A 42 20.02 1.87 -11.14
CA LEU A 42 18.88 0.97 -11.35
C LEU A 42 19.08 -0.40 -10.69
N THR A 43 20.26 -1.01 -10.87
CA THR A 43 20.55 -2.35 -10.31
C THR A 43 20.61 -2.35 -8.79
N GLY A 44 20.99 -1.23 -8.18
CA GLY A 44 20.97 -1.05 -6.73
C GLY A 44 19.57 -0.86 -6.16
N GLN A 45 18.75 0.03 -6.74
CA GLN A 45 17.43 0.37 -6.19
C GLN A 45 16.37 0.71 -7.25
N ASN A 46 15.18 0.11 -7.10
CA ASN A 46 14.02 0.36 -7.98
C ASN A 46 13.58 1.83 -8.04
N ARG A 47 13.85 2.63 -6.99
CA ARG A 47 13.45 4.06 -6.94
C ARG A 47 14.10 4.91 -8.03
N PHE A 48 15.20 4.46 -8.63
CA PHE A 48 15.91 5.17 -9.70
C PHE A 48 15.51 4.72 -11.10
N ALA A 49 14.51 3.83 -11.24
CA ALA A 49 14.14 3.27 -12.53
C ALA A 49 13.74 4.32 -13.58
N TYR A 50 13.15 5.44 -13.16
CA TYR A 50 12.75 6.50 -14.09
C TYR A 50 13.94 7.13 -14.84
N TYR A 51 15.14 7.20 -14.24
CA TYR A 51 16.33 7.70 -14.91
C TYR A 51 16.75 6.80 -16.09
N PHE A 52 16.62 5.49 -15.90
CA PHE A 52 16.99 4.53 -16.94
C PHE A 52 15.97 4.51 -18.10
N GLY A 53 14.78 5.09 -17.93
CA GLY A 53 13.80 5.22 -19.01
C GLY A 53 14.36 5.96 -20.23
N ALA A 54 15.03 7.09 -20.01
CA ALA A 54 15.67 7.87 -21.08
C ALA A 54 16.85 7.12 -21.71
N VAL A 55 17.68 6.47 -20.88
CA VAL A 55 18.82 5.66 -21.34
C VAL A 55 18.33 4.54 -22.26
N SER A 56 17.32 3.79 -21.80
CA SER A 56 16.70 2.69 -22.54
C SER A 56 16.19 3.16 -23.91
N ALA A 57 15.48 4.30 -23.95
CA ALA A 57 14.97 4.85 -25.21
C ALA A 57 16.07 5.24 -26.20
N VAL A 58 17.12 5.95 -25.72
CA VAL A 58 18.23 6.41 -26.58
C VAL A 58 18.99 5.23 -27.18
N PHE A 59 19.41 4.27 -26.36
CA PHE A 59 20.19 3.14 -26.87
C PHE A 59 19.34 2.16 -27.69
N ALA A 60 18.04 2.03 -27.40
CA ALA A 60 17.13 1.28 -28.26
C ALA A 60 17.01 1.93 -29.64
N ALA A 61 16.92 3.25 -29.71
CA ALA A 61 16.89 3.99 -30.98
C ALA A 61 18.20 3.82 -31.76
N VAL A 62 19.35 3.84 -31.08
CA VAL A 62 20.66 3.56 -31.69
C VAL A 62 20.71 2.15 -32.28
N MET A 63 20.19 1.15 -31.57
CA MET A 63 20.13 -0.22 -32.10
C MET A 63 19.16 -0.36 -33.26
N LEU A 64 17.99 0.27 -33.17
CA LEU A 64 16.99 0.27 -34.23
C LEU A 64 17.56 0.92 -35.50
N GLU A 65 18.23 2.05 -35.38
CA GLU A 65 18.88 2.73 -36.50
C GLU A 65 19.92 1.85 -37.19
N TYR A 66 20.74 1.14 -36.41
CA TYR A 66 21.71 0.19 -36.94
C TYR A 66 21.04 -0.93 -37.75
N LEU A 67 19.98 -1.54 -37.22
CA LEU A 67 19.24 -2.60 -37.91
C LEU A 67 18.59 -2.11 -39.21
N LEU A 68 17.97 -0.93 -39.18
CA LEU A 68 17.35 -0.34 -40.37
C LEU A 68 18.40 -0.07 -41.46
N ARG A 69 19.58 0.45 -41.10
CA ARG A 69 20.70 0.63 -42.04
C ARG A 69 21.22 -0.68 -42.60
N LEU A 70 21.40 -1.69 -41.74
CA LEU A 70 21.84 -3.02 -42.14
C LEU A 70 20.92 -3.60 -43.22
N TYR A 71 19.61 -3.58 -42.95
CA TYR A 71 18.61 -4.16 -43.84
C TYR A 71 18.44 -3.35 -45.14
N ALA A 72 18.55 -2.01 -45.08
CA ALA A 72 18.57 -1.19 -46.28
C ALA A 72 19.78 -1.49 -47.18
N ASN A 73 20.96 -1.73 -46.58
CA ASN A 73 22.17 -2.10 -47.32
C ASN A 73 22.08 -3.52 -47.90
N TYR A 74 21.38 -4.46 -47.24
CA TYR A 74 21.09 -5.78 -47.84
C TYR A 74 20.23 -5.66 -49.10
N ALA A 75 19.29 -4.70 -49.13
CA ALA A 75 18.51 -4.40 -50.32
C ALA A 75 19.39 -3.86 -51.45
N ALA A 76 20.28 -2.91 -51.13
CA ALA A 76 21.23 -2.36 -52.11
C ALA A 76 22.19 -3.41 -52.69
N GLU A 77 22.63 -4.38 -51.87
CA GLU A 77 23.46 -5.51 -52.30
C GLU A 77 22.69 -6.69 -52.90
N ARG A 78 21.36 -6.57 -53.09
CA ARG A 78 20.50 -7.63 -53.66
C ARG A 78 20.56 -8.97 -52.91
N LYS A 79 20.68 -8.93 -51.58
CA LYS A 79 20.65 -10.12 -50.71
C LYS A 79 19.23 -10.62 -50.47
N HIS A 80 18.53 -10.99 -51.55
CA HIS A 80 17.09 -11.29 -51.52
C HIS A 80 16.71 -12.39 -50.52
N THR A 81 17.44 -13.51 -50.48
CA THR A 81 17.15 -14.63 -49.57
C THR A 81 17.19 -14.22 -48.10
N SER A 82 18.19 -13.43 -47.71
CA SER A 82 18.31 -12.90 -46.35
C SER A 82 17.15 -11.97 -46.03
N ILE A 83 16.75 -11.10 -46.96
CA ILE A 83 15.61 -10.18 -46.76
C ILE A 83 14.31 -10.95 -46.51
N TYR A 84 13.99 -11.95 -47.32
CA TYR A 84 12.76 -12.73 -47.13
C TYR A 84 12.76 -13.49 -45.79
N ALA A 85 13.87 -14.15 -45.45
CA ALA A 85 14.00 -14.88 -44.19
C ALA A 85 13.86 -13.95 -42.97
N LEU A 86 14.54 -12.80 -42.99
CA LEU A 86 14.46 -11.81 -41.92
C LEU A 86 13.05 -11.20 -41.82
N ALA A 87 12.44 -10.82 -42.95
CA ALA A 87 11.09 -10.27 -42.96
C ALA A 87 10.08 -11.24 -42.31
N ALA A 88 10.20 -12.54 -42.60
CA ALA A 88 9.39 -13.57 -41.97
C ALA A 88 9.63 -13.66 -40.45
N LEU A 89 10.89 -13.67 -39.99
CA LEU A 89 11.22 -13.71 -38.57
C LEU A 89 10.66 -12.51 -37.80
N TRP A 90 10.84 -11.29 -38.32
CA TRP A 90 10.33 -10.06 -37.71
C TRP A 90 8.81 -10.01 -37.72
N PHE A 91 8.16 -10.50 -38.79
CA PHE A 91 6.71 -10.63 -38.84
C PHE A 91 6.18 -11.61 -37.79
N VAL A 92 6.78 -12.81 -37.68
CA VAL A 92 6.38 -13.81 -36.68
C VAL A 92 6.59 -13.27 -35.25
N ALA A 93 7.73 -12.61 -35.00
CA ALA A 93 8.00 -11.98 -33.71
C ALA A 93 6.96 -10.90 -33.36
N PHE A 94 6.55 -10.10 -34.35
CA PHE A 94 5.47 -9.13 -34.19
C PHE A 94 4.12 -9.79 -33.92
N LEU A 95 3.77 -10.88 -34.62
CA LEU A 95 2.53 -11.62 -34.36
C LEU A 95 2.47 -12.17 -32.94
N ILE A 96 3.58 -12.72 -32.42
CA ILE A 96 3.66 -13.19 -31.02
C ILE A 96 3.38 -12.05 -30.05
N LEU A 97 3.99 -10.88 -30.25
CA LEU A 97 3.78 -9.69 -29.41
C LEU A 97 2.35 -9.14 -29.53
N ARG A 98 1.73 -9.27 -30.70
CA ARG A 98 0.35 -8.87 -30.93
C ARG A 98 -0.65 -9.80 -30.23
N LEU A 99 -0.33 -11.09 -30.12
CA LEU A 99 -1.13 -12.03 -29.33
C LEU A 99 -1.03 -11.72 -27.84
N ASN A 100 0.18 -11.47 -27.35
CA ASN A 100 0.41 -11.01 -25.99
C ASN A 100 1.74 -10.25 -25.88
N ALA A 101 1.69 -8.98 -25.46
CA ALA A 101 2.86 -8.13 -25.31
C ALA A 101 3.83 -8.60 -24.22
N GLU A 102 3.41 -9.49 -23.32
CA GLU A 102 4.26 -10.12 -22.29
C GLU A 102 5.12 -11.26 -22.84
N TYR A 103 4.84 -11.77 -24.05
CA TYR A 103 5.63 -12.84 -24.69
C TYR A 103 6.92 -12.34 -25.36
N PHE A 104 7.48 -11.24 -24.87
CA PHE A 104 8.68 -10.64 -25.43
C PHE A 104 9.89 -11.60 -25.44
N LEU A 105 10.02 -12.50 -24.46
CA LEU A 105 11.09 -13.51 -24.46
C LEU A 105 10.96 -14.50 -25.62
N PHE A 106 9.74 -14.93 -25.95
CA PHE A 106 9.49 -15.82 -27.09
C PHE A 106 9.80 -15.11 -28.41
N SER A 107 9.40 -13.84 -28.53
CA SER A 107 9.74 -13.02 -29.70
C SER A 107 11.25 -12.82 -29.86
N LEU A 108 11.97 -12.58 -28.76
CA LEU A 108 13.44 -12.48 -28.79
C LEU A 108 14.11 -13.80 -29.20
N LEU A 109 13.56 -14.94 -28.78
CA LEU A 109 14.06 -16.26 -29.17
C LEU A 109 13.93 -16.46 -30.69
N ILE A 110 12.77 -16.13 -31.27
CA ILE A 110 12.53 -16.17 -32.72
C ILE A 110 13.48 -15.23 -33.47
N LEU A 111 13.78 -14.06 -32.89
CA LEU A 111 14.69 -13.08 -33.48
C LEU A 111 16.18 -13.41 -33.30
N SER A 112 16.53 -14.45 -32.55
CA SER A 112 17.93 -14.80 -32.31
C SER A 112 18.77 -14.96 -33.60
N PRO A 113 18.29 -15.53 -34.73
CA PRO A 113 19.07 -15.59 -35.96
C PRO A 113 19.27 -14.20 -36.59
N ALA A 114 18.24 -13.34 -36.54
CA ALA A 114 18.32 -11.97 -37.05
C ALA A 114 19.29 -11.11 -36.23
N LEU A 115 19.30 -11.29 -34.91
CA LEU A 115 20.24 -10.62 -34.00
C LEU A 115 21.67 -11.15 -34.17
N ALA A 116 21.85 -12.45 -34.42
CA ALA A 116 23.16 -13.03 -34.71
C ALA A 116 23.71 -12.52 -36.05
N ASP A 117 22.88 -12.48 -37.11
CA ASP A 117 23.27 -11.90 -38.40
C ASP A 117 23.68 -10.42 -38.24
N ALA A 118 22.89 -9.64 -37.50
CA ALA A 118 23.24 -8.26 -37.19
C ALA A 118 24.58 -8.15 -36.45
N PHE A 119 24.81 -8.98 -35.44
CA PHE A 119 26.08 -8.96 -34.70
C PHE A 119 27.29 -9.33 -35.58
N LEU A 120 27.17 -10.36 -36.42
CA LEU A 120 28.25 -10.78 -37.33
C LEU A 120 28.51 -9.73 -38.42
N SER A 121 27.47 -9.02 -38.86
CA SER A 121 27.54 -7.96 -39.86
C SER A 121 27.96 -6.59 -39.31
N LEU A 122 28.18 -6.47 -37.99
CA LEU A 122 28.58 -5.24 -37.30
C LEU A 122 29.83 -4.62 -37.91
N GLY A 123 30.87 -5.42 -38.18
CA GLY A 123 32.11 -4.92 -38.78
C GLY A 123 31.94 -4.29 -40.17
N LYS A 124 31.06 -4.88 -41.00
CA LYS A 124 30.86 -4.49 -42.41
C LYS A 124 29.95 -3.28 -42.55
N TYR A 125 28.82 -3.26 -41.83
CA TYR A 125 27.77 -2.24 -42.03
C TYR A 125 27.68 -1.19 -40.93
N ALA A 126 28.42 -1.30 -39.82
CA ALA A 126 28.47 -0.22 -38.82
C ALA A 126 28.98 1.12 -39.38
N LYS A 127 29.75 1.09 -40.48
CA LYS A 127 30.23 2.29 -41.18
C LYS A 127 29.39 2.62 -42.41
N SER A 128 28.44 1.77 -42.79
CA SER A 128 27.63 2.02 -43.97
C SER A 128 26.62 3.12 -43.66
N ASN A 129 26.54 4.10 -44.56
CA ASN A 129 25.49 5.09 -44.51
C ASN A 129 24.17 4.48 -45.00
N TRP A 130 23.10 5.24 -44.87
CA TRP A 130 21.87 4.91 -45.57
C TRP A 130 22.16 4.85 -47.08
N PRO A 131 21.71 3.83 -47.80
CA PRO A 131 21.91 3.75 -49.24
C PRO A 131 21.22 4.94 -49.93
N GLU A 132 21.99 5.78 -50.62
CA GLU A 132 21.45 6.85 -51.44
C GLU A 132 20.57 6.28 -52.54
N GLY A 133 19.42 6.91 -52.80
CA GLY A 133 18.48 6.42 -53.80
C GLY A 133 17.81 5.09 -53.45
N LEU A 134 17.70 4.71 -52.16
CA LEU A 134 17.00 3.47 -51.75
C LEU A 134 15.62 3.32 -52.41
N VAL A 135 14.87 4.40 -52.55
CA VAL A 135 13.58 4.41 -53.24
C VAL A 135 13.72 3.98 -54.71
N ASP A 136 14.75 4.45 -55.40
CA ASP A 136 15.01 4.08 -56.79
C ASP A 136 15.51 2.64 -56.91
N ILE A 137 16.26 2.14 -55.92
CA ILE A 137 16.61 0.72 -55.81
C ILE A 137 15.32 -0.10 -55.71
N LEU A 138 14.43 0.25 -54.78
CA LEU A 138 13.15 -0.43 -54.59
C LEU A 138 12.23 -0.35 -55.82
N LYS A 139 12.26 0.74 -56.60
CA LYS A 139 11.51 0.85 -57.86
C LYS A 139 12.06 -0.04 -58.97
N ARG A 140 13.35 -0.35 -58.96
CA ARG A 140 14.03 -1.20 -59.96
C ARG A 140 13.95 -2.69 -59.63
N GLU A 141 13.76 -3.02 -58.37
CA GLU A 141 13.61 -4.41 -57.91
C GLU A 141 12.23 -5.00 -58.23
N LYS A 142 12.13 -6.34 -58.16
CA LYS A 142 10.83 -7.02 -58.27
C LYS A 142 9.91 -6.55 -57.15
N GLU A 143 8.63 -6.33 -57.47
CA GLU A 143 7.62 -5.84 -56.53
C GLU A 143 7.61 -6.62 -55.19
N GLN A 144 7.66 -7.95 -55.27
CA GLN A 144 7.70 -8.83 -54.09
C GLN A 144 8.93 -8.58 -53.19
N THR A 145 10.09 -8.29 -53.78
CA THR A 145 11.32 -7.98 -53.03
C THR A 145 11.20 -6.63 -52.35
N SER A 146 10.67 -5.63 -53.06
CA SER A 146 10.49 -4.29 -52.51
C SER A 146 9.51 -4.30 -51.33
N LEU A 147 8.42 -5.08 -51.45
CA LEU A 147 7.49 -5.32 -50.33
C LEU A 147 8.17 -5.99 -49.15
N ALA A 148 9.01 -7.01 -49.38
CA ALA A 148 9.73 -7.69 -48.30
C ALA A 148 10.71 -6.78 -47.56
N VAL A 149 11.41 -5.88 -48.27
CA VAL A 149 12.29 -4.87 -47.65
C VAL A 149 11.47 -3.90 -46.79
N VAL A 150 10.38 -3.36 -47.32
CA VAL A 150 9.51 -2.43 -46.58
C VAL A 150 8.91 -3.12 -45.36
N ALA A 151 8.42 -4.35 -45.50
CA ALA A 151 7.90 -5.15 -44.39
C ALA A 151 8.96 -5.39 -43.30
N LEU A 152 10.19 -5.75 -43.68
CA LEU A 152 11.29 -5.94 -42.75
C LEU A 152 11.57 -4.67 -41.93
N LEU A 153 11.67 -3.51 -42.58
CA LEU A 153 11.92 -2.23 -41.89
C LEU A 153 10.77 -1.88 -40.93
N ILE A 154 9.52 -2.04 -41.39
CA ILE A 154 8.33 -1.75 -40.59
C ILE A 154 8.23 -2.68 -39.38
N PHE A 155 8.33 -4.00 -39.58
CA PHE A 155 8.20 -4.95 -38.47
C PHE A 155 9.35 -4.84 -37.47
N THR A 156 10.55 -4.48 -37.92
CA THR A 156 11.67 -4.15 -37.02
C THR A 156 11.31 -3.00 -36.08
N ALA A 157 10.75 -1.91 -36.61
CA ALA A 157 10.31 -0.78 -35.79
C ALA A 157 9.12 -1.15 -34.88
N LEU A 158 8.13 -1.88 -35.42
CA LEU A 158 6.94 -2.27 -34.67
C LEU A 158 7.27 -3.19 -33.49
N VAL A 159 8.20 -4.14 -33.64
CA VAL A 159 8.60 -5.03 -32.54
C VAL A 159 9.18 -4.24 -31.35
N VAL A 160 9.87 -3.13 -31.60
CA VAL A 160 10.41 -2.26 -30.53
C VAL A 160 9.31 -1.39 -29.91
N VAL A 161 8.48 -0.76 -30.76
CA VAL A 161 7.53 0.27 -30.34
C VAL A 161 6.24 -0.31 -29.79
N TYR A 162 5.64 -1.31 -30.45
CA TYR A 162 4.31 -1.83 -30.16
C TYR A 162 4.14 -2.35 -28.72
N PRO A 163 4.95 -3.30 -28.21
CA PRO A 163 4.74 -3.82 -26.84
C PRO A 163 5.04 -2.77 -25.76
N THR A 164 5.97 -1.86 -26.03
CA THR A 164 6.26 -0.73 -25.16
C THR A 164 5.06 0.22 -25.09
N PHE A 165 4.45 0.53 -26.24
CA PHE A 165 3.25 1.34 -26.34
C PHE A 165 2.05 0.68 -25.66
N VAL A 166 1.81 -0.61 -25.90
CA VAL A 166 0.72 -1.36 -25.25
C VAL A 166 0.85 -1.30 -23.74
N GLN A 167 2.03 -1.60 -23.18
CA GLN A 167 2.26 -1.52 -21.74
C GLN A 167 2.11 -0.10 -21.20
N ALA A 168 2.64 0.91 -21.89
CA ALA A 168 2.51 2.31 -21.50
C ALA A 168 1.05 2.77 -21.50
N SER A 169 0.29 2.40 -22.54
CA SER A 169 -1.14 2.68 -22.66
C SER A 169 -1.91 2.04 -21.51
N GLU A 170 -1.71 0.75 -21.22
CA GLU A 170 -2.37 0.06 -20.11
C GLU A 170 -2.05 0.70 -18.74
N GLN A 171 -0.78 1.06 -18.50
CA GLN A 171 -0.38 1.72 -17.26
C GLN A 171 -0.98 3.13 -17.14
N SER A 172 -1.06 3.89 -18.23
CA SER A 172 -1.60 5.25 -18.24
C SER A 172 -3.12 5.34 -18.05
N LYS A 173 -3.86 4.22 -18.15
CA LYS A 173 -5.30 4.18 -17.88
C LYS A 173 -5.64 4.38 -16.41
N HIS A 174 -4.68 4.14 -15.51
CA HIS A 174 -4.90 4.18 -14.08
C HIS A 174 -4.04 5.29 -13.46
N ALA A 175 -4.68 6.21 -12.75
CA ALA A 175 -4.01 7.12 -11.85
C ALA A 175 -4.06 6.55 -10.43
N GLY A 176 -2.93 6.53 -9.74
CA GLY A 176 -2.92 6.32 -8.29
C GLY A 176 -3.51 7.55 -7.57
N GLY A 177 -3.49 7.51 -6.23
CA GLY A 177 -3.95 8.62 -5.42
C GLY A 177 -4.80 8.14 -4.24
N ILE A 178 -5.48 9.09 -3.63
CA ILE A 178 -6.40 8.85 -2.52
C ILE A 178 -7.69 8.21 -3.05
N ASN A 179 -8.18 7.17 -2.38
CA ASN A 179 -9.51 6.62 -2.68
C ASN A 179 -10.60 7.55 -2.09
N ARG A 180 -11.85 7.29 -2.48
CA ARG A 180 -12.97 8.11 -2.02
C ARG A 180 -13.15 8.02 -0.51
N GLU A 181 -12.97 6.84 0.06
CA GLU A 181 -13.16 6.59 1.49
C GLU A 181 -12.20 7.41 2.36
N TRP A 182 -10.93 7.52 1.97
CA TRP A 182 -9.98 8.42 2.63
C TRP A 182 -10.29 9.89 2.36
N TYR A 183 -10.64 10.26 1.14
CA TYR A 183 -10.93 11.66 0.81
C TYR A 183 -12.13 12.19 1.62
N ASP A 184 -13.25 11.47 1.60
CA ASP A 184 -14.47 11.86 2.33
C ASP A 184 -14.23 11.89 3.85
N ALA A 185 -13.43 10.96 4.39
CA ALA A 185 -13.05 10.94 5.79
C ALA A 185 -12.19 12.16 6.20
N LEU A 186 -11.25 12.57 5.36
CA LEU A 186 -10.37 13.72 5.63
C LEU A 186 -11.09 15.05 5.45
N VAL A 187 -12.00 15.16 4.48
CA VAL A 187 -12.90 16.31 4.36
C VAL A 187 -13.79 16.41 5.61
N TRP A 188 -14.36 15.28 6.06
CA TRP A 188 -15.11 15.26 7.31
C TRP A 188 -14.26 15.71 8.50
N LEU A 189 -13.02 15.23 8.61
CA LEU A 189 -12.10 15.60 9.70
C LEU A 189 -11.81 17.11 9.72
N ARG A 190 -11.62 17.74 8.54
CA ARG A 190 -11.38 19.18 8.43
C ARG A 190 -12.55 19.99 9.00
N GLU A 191 -13.76 19.60 8.64
CA GLU A 191 -14.99 20.36 8.92
C GLU A 191 -15.56 20.08 10.32
N ASN A 192 -15.26 18.92 10.92
CA ASN A 192 -15.93 18.45 12.14
C ASN A 192 -15.00 18.31 13.35
N THR A 193 -13.75 18.74 13.25
CA THR A 193 -12.81 18.77 14.38
C THR A 193 -12.47 20.21 14.81
N PRO A 194 -12.19 20.45 16.11
CA PRO A 194 -11.99 21.79 16.66
C PRO A 194 -10.94 22.64 15.94
N ASN A 195 -11.03 23.96 16.14
CA ASN A 195 -10.05 24.95 15.68
C ASN A 195 -9.85 24.99 14.16
N LYS A 196 -10.90 24.71 13.37
CA LYS A 196 -10.84 24.69 11.89
C LYS A 196 -10.27 25.98 11.32
N GLU A 197 -10.80 27.13 11.73
CA GLU A 197 -10.41 28.45 11.23
C GLU A 197 -8.92 28.72 11.50
N PHE A 198 -8.48 28.40 12.72
CA PHE A 198 -7.07 28.50 13.10
C PHE A 198 -6.17 27.63 12.21
N TYR A 199 -6.53 26.35 11.99
CA TYR A 199 -5.70 25.47 11.15
C TYR A 199 -5.69 25.90 9.68
N ASP A 200 -6.81 26.39 9.15
CA ASP A 200 -6.92 26.91 7.79
C ASP A 200 -6.02 28.14 7.59
N GLU A 201 -5.99 29.07 8.55
CA GLU A 201 -5.09 30.23 8.52
C GLU A 201 -3.63 29.80 8.70
N TYR A 202 -3.36 29.01 9.75
CA TYR A 202 -2.03 28.57 10.10
C TYR A 202 -1.35 27.82 8.95
N TYR A 203 -2.08 27.02 8.16
CA TYR A 203 -1.55 26.27 7.01
C TYR A 203 -0.83 27.14 5.98
N TYR A 204 -1.23 28.41 5.82
CA TYR A 204 -0.65 29.34 4.84
C TYR A 204 0.38 30.31 5.43
N GLU A 205 0.69 30.21 6.72
CA GLU A 205 1.71 31.05 7.34
C GLU A 205 3.11 30.77 6.79
N LEU A 206 3.95 31.82 6.80
CA LEU A 206 5.37 31.69 6.48
C LEU A 206 6.16 31.29 7.74
N TYR A 207 6.34 29.99 7.94
CA TYR A 207 7.05 29.48 9.11
C TYR A 207 8.55 29.80 9.09
N LYS A 208 9.10 30.09 10.27
CA LYS A 208 10.55 30.16 10.47
C LYS A 208 11.11 28.75 10.70
N PRO A 209 12.26 28.38 10.10
CA PRO A 209 12.89 27.11 10.39
C PRO A 209 13.14 26.93 11.89
N GLY A 210 12.70 25.80 12.44
CA GLY A 210 13.01 25.41 13.81
C GLY A 210 14.49 25.05 13.99
N LYS A 211 14.92 24.91 15.24
CA LYS A 211 16.25 24.36 15.54
C LYS A 211 16.27 22.85 15.31
N PRO A 212 17.36 22.29 14.75
CA PRO A 212 17.49 20.85 14.56
C PRO A 212 17.29 20.09 15.89
N ARG A 213 16.49 19.02 15.86
CA ARG A 213 16.21 18.12 17.00
C ARG A 213 15.44 18.74 18.17
N GLU A 214 15.00 19.99 18.08
CA GLU A 214 14.09 20.58 19.04
C GLU A 214 12.64 20.48 18.56
N ARG A 215 11.69 20.39 19.49
CA ARG A 215 10.27 20.42 19.14
C ARG A 215 9.94 21.81 18.59
N TYR A 216 9.24 21.84 17.46
CA TYR A 216 8.76 23.11 16.91
C TYR A 216 7.79 23.76 17.92
N PRO A 217 7.94 25.07 18.21
CA PRO A 217 7.10 25.77 19.19
C PRO A 217 5.73 26.10 18.58
N TYR A 218 4.89 25.08 18.41
CA TYR A 218 3.52 25.27 17.93
C TYR A 218 2.69 26.10 18.92
N PRO A 219 1.73 26.92 18.44
CA PRO A 219 0.79 27.62 19.31
C PRO A 219 0.04 26.67 20.25
N GLU A 220 -0.36 27.19 21.42
CA GLU A 220 -1.24 26.46 22.33
C GLU A 220 -2.55 26.07 21.65
N GLY A 221 -3.13 24.93 22.05
CA GLY A 221 -4.35 24.40 21.45
C GLY A 221 -4.16 23.60 20.16
N THR A 222 -2.92 23.46 19.68
CA THR A 222 -2.59 22.52 18.59
C THR A 222 -2.59 21.07 19.06
N TYR A 223 -3.10 20.19 18.21
CA TYR A 223 -3.11 18.75 18.41
C TYR A 223 -2.69 17.97 17.15
N GLY A 224 -2.25 16.73 17.36
CA GLY A 224 -1.79 15.81 16.34
C GLY A 224 -2.84 14.76 15.93
N ILE A 225 -2.71 14.29 14.69
CA ILE A 225 -3.46 13.17 14.12
C ILE A 225 -2.52 11.98 13.98
N MET A 226 -2.80 10.91 14.71
CA MET A 226 -2.04 9.67 14.65
C MET A 226 -2.59 8.77 13.54
N SER A 227 -1.73 8.40 12.59
CA SER A 227 -2.02 7.41 11.56
C SER A 227 -0.71 6.82 11.04
N TRP A 228 -0.77 5.87 10.12
CA TRP A 228 0.44 5.35 9.47
C TRP A 228 1.10 6.42 8.58
N TRP A 229 2.43 6.36 8.47
CA TRP A 229 3.23 7.44 7.86
C TRP A 229 2.90 7.69 6.38
N ASP A 230 2.42 6.67 5.66
CA ASP A 230 1.93 6.77 4.28
C ASP A 230 0.90 7.89 4.08
N TYR A 231 0.06 8.15 5.09
CA TYR A 231 -1.12 9.02 4.97
C TYR A 231 -0.87 10.47 5.41
N GLY A 232 0.32 10.78 5.94
CA GLY A 232 0.59 12.09 6.53
C GLY A 232 0.41 13.27 5.57
N HIS A 233 0.80 13.11 4.29
CA HIS A 233 0.56 14.18 3.29
C HIS A 233 -0.92 14.38 3.01
N TRP A 234 -1.75 13.33 2.99
CA TRP A 234 -3.18 13.48 2.80
C TRP A 234 -3.83 14.17 4.00
N ILE A 235 -3.48 13.77 5.22
CA ILE A 235 -3.96 14.41 6.45
C ILE A 235 -3.61 15.90 6.46
N ALA A 236 -2.38 16.26 6.11
CA ALA A 236 -1.95 17.65 6.06
C ALA A 236 -2.68 18.43 4.96
N ALA A 237 -2.66 17.94 3.71
CA ALA A 237 -3.12 18.69 2.54
C ALA A 237 -4.64 18.73 2.38
N ILE A 238 -5.37 17.72 2.86
CA ILE A 238 -6.83 17.62 2.68
C ILE A 238 -7.55 17.99 3.97
N ALA A 239 -7.14 17.39 5.10
CA ALA A 239 -7.81 17.66 6.37
C ALA A 239 -7.35 18.95 7.05
N HIS A 240 -6.25 19.56 6.60
CA HIS A 240 -5.61 20.70 7.26
C HIS A 240 -5.42 20.43 8.75
N ARG A 241 -4.86 19.26 9.09
CA ARG A 241 -4.49 18.90 10.47
C ARG A 241 -3.06 18.37 10.49
N MET A 242 -2.44 18.37 11.67
CA MET A 242 -1.02 18.04 11.82
C MET A 242 -0.82 16.52 11.99
N PRO A 243 -0.28 15.80 10.99
CA PRO A 243 -0.02 14.37 11.14
C PRO A 243 1.18 14.12 12.06
N ASN A 244 1.10 13.10 12.92
CA ASN A 244 2.23 12.71 13.77
C ASN A 244 3.33 11.96 13.01
N ALA A 245 3.01 11.36 11.86
CA ALA A 245 3.95 10.65 10.98
C ALA A 245 3.69 11.00 9.51
N ASN A 246 4.72 10.99 8.66
CA ASN A 246 4.61 11.47 7.28
C ASN A 246 5.40 10.66 6.23
N PRO A 247 5.11 10.82 4.92
CA PRO A 247 5.80 10.14 3.81
C PRO A 247 7.31 10.36 3.69
N PHE A 248 7.89 11.33 4.43
CA PHE A 248 9.34 11.44 4.58
C PHE A 248 9.93 10.42 5.58
N GLN A 249 9.12 9.46 6.03
CA GLN A 249 9.47 8.44 7.00
C GLN A 249 9.81 9.00 8.38
N GLN A 250 9.23 10.16 8.72
CA GLN A 250 9.35 10.79 10.03
C GLN A 250 8.16 10.42 10.92
N GLY A 251 8.38 10.36 12.23
CA GLY A 251 7.32 10.05 13.21
C GLY A 251 6.91 8.58 13.26
N ILE A 252 7.64 7.68 12.59
CA ILE A 252 7.38 6.24 12.65
C ILE A 252 7.64 5.69 14.05
N GLY A 253 8.75 6.06 14.68
CA GLY A 253 9.18 5.55 15.99
C GLY A 253 9.47 4.05 15.98
N ASN A 254 9.79 3.48 17.14
CA ASN A 254 10.03 2.05 17.31
C ASN A 254 9.95 1.61 18.79
N LYS A 255 9.79 0.29 19.03
CA LYS A 255 9.75 -0.28 20.38
C LYS A 255 11.13 -0.56 20.96
N TYR A 256 12.10 -0.96 20.13
CA TYR A 256 13.41 -1.42 20.61
C TYR A 256 14.27 -0.30 21.23
N ASN A 257 14.05 0.97 20.85
CA ASN A 257 14.67 2.15 21.48
C ASN A 257 13.67 3.00 22.28
N ASN A 258 12.42 2.53 22.48
CA ASN A 258 11.33 3.29 23.12
C ASN A 258 11.10 4.67 22.48
N GLU A 259 11.22 4.76 21.15
CA GLU A 259 10.98 5.99 20.42
C GLU A 259 9.49 6.13 20.08
N PRO A 260 8.77 7.14 20.61
CA PRO A 260 7.35 7.31 20.34
C PRO A 260 7.11 7.59 18.85
N GLY A 261 6.06 6.98 18.30
CA GLY A 261 5.66 7.17 16.91
C GLY A 261 4.52 6.24 16.51
N ALA A 262 4.16 6.26 15.23
CA ALA A 262 3.07 5.46 14.68
C ALA A 262 3.26 3.94 14.87
N ALA A 263 4.43 3.39 14.55
CA ALA A 263 4.70 1.96 14.64
C ALA A 263 4.52 1.39 16.07
N PRO A 264 5.17 1.93 17.12
CA PRO A 264 4.98 1.45 18.48
C PRO A 264 3.58 1.75 19.04
N PHE A 265 2.89 2.80 18.56
CA PHE A 265 1.51 3.09 18.93
C PHE A 265 0.54 2.01 18.43
N PHE A 266 0.50 1.74 17.13
CA PHE A 266 -0.44 0.79 16.53
C PHE A 266 -0.13 -0.67 16.91
N THR A 267 1.14 -1.00 17.16
CA THR A 267 1.53 -2.34 17.59
C THR A 267 1.52 -2.53 19.10
N ALA A 268 1.16 -1.52 19.89
CA ALA A 268 1.12 -1.62 21.36
C ALA A 268 0.15 -2.72 21.82
N PHE A 269 0.57 -3.58 22.74
CA PHE A 269 -0.27 -4.67 23.28
C PHE A 269 -1.26 -4.23 24.37
N ASN A 270 -1.14 -2.99 24.84
CA ASN A 270 -2.01 -2.44 25.86
C ASN A 270 -2.21 -0.95 25.63
N GLU A 271 -3.37 -0.48 26.09
CA GLU A 271 -3.81 0.90 25.91
C GLU A 271 -2.92 1.90 26.67
N SER A 272 -2.41 1.54 27.85
CA SER A 272 -1.56 2.42 28.66
C SER A 272 -0.27 2.83 27.92
N TYR A 273 0.40 1.89 27.25
CA TYR A 273 1.59 2.18 26.45
C TYR A 273 1.25 3.08 25.25
N ALA A 274 0.12 2.84 24.58
CA ALA A 274 -0.36 3.69 23.48
C ALA A 274 -0.70 5.10 23.96
N ASN A 275 -1.33 5.24 25.12
CA ASN A 275 -1.68 6.51 25.75
C ASN A 275 -0.45 7.32 26.14
N ALA A 276 0.62 6.67 26.63
CA ALA A 276 1.88 7.33 26.90
C ALA A 276 2.48 7.96 25.63
N ILE A 277 2.40 7.25 24.49
CA ILE A 277 2.82 7.77 23.19
C ILE A 277 1.88 8.90 22.73
N ALA A 278 0.57 8.71 22.84
CA ALA A 278 -0.43 9.70 22.47
C ALA A 278 -0.22 11.04 23.22
N ASN A 279 -0.03 10.97 24.54
CA ASN A 279 0.25 12.12 25.39
C ASN A 279 1.56 12.81 24.99
N LYS A 280 2.63 12.04 24.77
CA LYS A 280 3.95 12.59 24.39
C LYS A 280 3.93 13.29 23.03
N LEU A 281 3.12 12.79 22.10
CA LEU A 281 3.02 13.32 20.74
C LEU A 281 1.83 14.29 20.54
N GLY A 282 1.06 14.58 21.59
CA GLY A 282 -0.10 15.46 21.52
C GLY A 282 -1.21 14.95 20.61
N VAL A 283 -1.40 13.62 20.53
CA VAL A 283 -2.44 12.99 19.71
C VAL A 283 -3.81 13.35 20.26
N LYS A 284 -4.74 13.77 19.39
CA LYS A 284 -6.15 13.97 19.73
C LYS A 284 -7.08 13.11 18.89
N TYR A 285 -6.71 12.80 17.65
CA TYR A 285 -7.44 11.87 16.80
C TYR A 285 -6.52 10.79 16.25
N VAL A 286 -7.09 9.61 16.02
CA VAL A 286 -6.42 8.45 15.42
C VAL A 286 -7.20 8.07 14.16
N ILE A 287 -6.51 7.84 13.06
CA ILE A 287 -7.12 7.34 11.82
C ILE A 287 -6.51 5.98 11.50
N THR A 288 -7.36 4.97 11.35
CA THR A 288 -6.98 3.63 10.87
C THR A 288 -7.71 3.29 9.59
N ASP A 289 -7.11 2.45 8.76
CA ASP A 289 -7.77 1.90 7.59
C ASP A 289 -7.59 0.38 7.48
N VAL A 290 -8.34 -0.23 6.57
CA VAL A 290 -8.29 -1.68 6.36
C VAL A 290 -6.91 -2.15 5.90
N GLU A 291 -6.14 -1.29 5.21
CA GLU A 291 -4.77 -1.62 4.80
C GLU A 291 -3.85 -1.74 6.03
N MET A 292 -3.92 -0.79 6.97
CA MET A 292 -3.20 -0.84 8.25
C MET A 292 -3.52 -2.09 9.03
N ALA A 293 -4.80 -2.46 9.13
CA ALA A 293 -5.24 -3.67 9.83
C ALA A 293 -4.76 -4.96 9.15
N THR A 294 -4.56 -4.95 7.83
CA THR A 294 -4.25 -6.16 7.06
C THR A 294 -2.89 -6.07 6.37
N GLY A 295 -2.86 -5.66 5.09
CA GLY A 295 -1.69 -5.73 4.22
C GLY A 295 -0.49 -4.91 4.66
N LYS A 296 -0.69 -3.81 5.41
CA LYS A 296 0.38 -2.92 5.91
C LYS A 296 0.79 -3.23 7.35
N PHE A 297 0.04 -4.05 8.09
CA PHE A 297 0.37 -4.37 9.47
C PHE A 297 1.79 -4.93 9.63
N TYR A 298 2.21 -5.83 8.73
CA TYR A 298 3.54 -6.43 8.80
C TYR A 298 4.66 -5.37 8.73
N ALA A 299 4.46 -4.29 7.97
CA ALA A 299 5.42 -3.21 7.85
C ALA A 299 5.46 -2.39 9.15
N MET A 300 4.31 -2.09 9.75
CA MET A 300 4.23 -1.42 11.06
C MET A 300 4.96 -2.24 12.14
N ALA A 301 4.70 -3.55 12.17
CA ALA A 301 5.37 -4.49 13.06
C ALA A 301 6.89 -4.55 12.80
N THR A 302 7.32 -4.55 11.54
CA THR A 302 8.74 -4.56 11.17
C THR A 302 9.46 -3.30 11.66
N TRP A 303 8.85 -2.12 11.49
CA TRP A 303 9.39 -0.87 12.01
C TRP A 303 9.43 -0.84 13.54
N ALA A 304 8.37 -1.33 14.20
CA ALA A 304 8.29 -1.38 15.65
C ALA A 304 9.34 -2.31 16.25
N GLU A 305 9.54 -3.50 15.65
CA GLU A 305 10.42 -4.55 16.17
C GLU A 305 11.87 -4.47 15.66
N GLY A 306 12.12 -3.74 14.57
CA GLY A 306 13.44 -3.57 13.97
C GLY A 306 13.86 -4.69 13.01
N SER A 307 13.05 -5.74 12.84
CA SER A 307 13.32 -6.79 11.84
C SER A 307 12.06 -7.50 11.37
N LEU A 308 12.09 -7.94 10.11
CA LEU A 308 10.99 -8.68 9.49
C LEU A 308 10.77 -10.05 10.17
N ASP A 309 11.85 -10.75 10.52
CA ASP A 309 11.80 -12.06 11.19
C ASP A 309 11.12 -11.96 12.56
N LYS A 310 11.53 -10.98 13.38
CA LYS A 310 10.92 -10.75 14.69
C LYS A 310 9.45 -10.37 14.56
N ALA A 311 9.10 -9.48 13.63
CA ALA A 311 7.71 -9.14 13.34
C ALA A 311 6.89 -10.37 12.91
N GLY A 312 7.44 -11.21 12.03
CA GLY A 312 6.83 -12.46 11.60
C GLY A 312 6.50 -13.39 12.78
N LYS A 313 7.49 -13.64 13.65
CA LYS A 313 7.33 -14.53 14.81
C LYS A 313 6.40 -14.00 15.89
N VAL A 314 6.38 -12.69 16.10
CA VAL A 314 5.59 -12.08 17.18
C VAL A 314 4.13 -11.98 16.80
N TYR A 315 3.83 -11.57 15.56
CA TYR A 315 2.46 -11.18 15.17
C TYR A 315 1.76 -12.18 14.26
N TYR A 316 2.46 -13.15 13.67
CA TYR A 316 1.86 -14.11 12.75
C TYR A 316 2.10 -15.56 13.17
N ALA A 317 1.13 -16.42 12.88
CA ALA A 317 1.21 -17.87 13.08
C ALA A 317 1.84 -18.60 11.87
N GLY A 318 2.04 -17.90 10.75
CA GLY A 318 2.60 -18.43 9.50
C GLY A 318 1.61 -18.40 8.33
N TYR A 319 2.06 -18.88 7.17
CA TYR A 319 1.25 -18.91 5.96
C TYR A 319 0.23 -20.06 5.99
N GLY A 320 -1.05 -19.71 5.89
CA GLY A 320 -2.17 -20.64 5.80
C GLY A 320 -2.82 -20.65 4.41
N TYR A 321 -3.18 -21.83 3.94
CA TYR A 321 -3.99 -22.03 2.75
C TYR A 321 -5.47 -21.90 3.12
N VAL A 322 -6.11 -20.85 2.64
CA VAL A 322 -7.55 -20.65 2.74
C VAL A 322 -8.22 -21.45 1.63
N TYR A 323 -9.07 -22.39 2.00
CA TYR A 323 -9.76 -23.28 1.08
C TYR A 323 -11.27 -23.25 1.28
N GLN A 324 -12.01 -23.57 0.22
CA GLN A 324 -13.46 -23.68 0.22
C GLN A 324 -13.90 -25.11 -0.03
N THR A 325 -14.84 -25.58 0.79
CA THR A 325 -15.60 -26.81 0.62
C THR A 325 -17.09 -26.49 0.48
N PRO A 326 -17.95 -27.45 0.10
CA PRO A 326 -19.39 -27.27 0.14
C PRO A 326 -19.94 -26.88 1.53
N GLN A 327 -19.21 -27.19 2.61
CA GLN A 327 -19.58 -26.89 4.00
C GLN A 327 -19.12 -25.52 4.48
N GLY A 328 -18.21 -24.84 3.75
CA GLY A 328 -17.73 -23.51 4.12
C GLY A 328 -16.26 -23.26 3.79
N ILE A 329 -15.66 -22.31 4.51
CA ILE A 329 -14.26 -21.91 4.35
C ILE A 329 -13.45 -22.46 5.53
N GLY A 330 -12.27 -23.02 5.22
CA GLY A 330 -11.30 -23.48 6.21
C GLY A 330 -9.90 -22.94 5.95
N ILE A 331 -9.00 -23.13 6.92
CA ILE A 331 -7.59 -22.75 6.82
C ILE A 331 -6.72 -23.96 7.20
N ALA A 332 -5.75 -24.29 6.35
CA ALA A 332 -4.75 -25.31 6.64
C ALA A 332 -3.33 -24.71 6.54
N PHE A 333 -2.46 -24.99 7.51
CA PHE A 333 -1.04 -24.56 7.47
C PHE A 333 -0.16 -25.45 6.59
N ASN A 334 -0.69 -26.58 6.12
CA ASN A 334 -0.02 -27.49 5.23
C ASN A 334 -0.94 -27.81 4.05
N ARG A 335 -0.41 -27.73 2.82
CA ARG A 335 -1.15 -28.06 1.59
C ARG A 335 -1.69 -29.49 1.60
N PHE A 336 -1.02 -30.42 2.26
CA PHE A 336 -1.44 -31.82 2.38
C PHE A 336 -2.60 -32.02 3.37
N SER A 337 -2.90 -31.04 4.23
CA SER A 337 -4.04 -31.08 5.15
C SER A 337 -5.32 -30.52 4.54
N ILE A 338 -5.27 -30.08 3.29
CA ILE A 338 -6.44 -29.55 2.58
C ILE A 338 -7.33 -30.73 2.15
N PRO A 339 -8.64 -30.71 2.47
CA PRO A 339 -9.54 -31.80 2.10
C PRO A 339 -9.54 -32.06 0.58
N PRO A 340 -9.61 -33.33 0.13
CA PRO A 340 -9.74 -33.66 -1.29
C PRO A 340 -10.96 -32.97 -1.91
N GLY A 341 -10.78 -32.37 -3.10
CA GLY A 341 -11.82 -31.62 -3.79
C GLY A 341 -12.06 -30.19 -3.28
N ALA A 342 -11.38 -29.77 -2.21
CA ALA A 342 -11.44 -28.37 -1.77
C ALA A 342 -10.67 -27.45 -2.72
N ARG A 343 -11.25 -26.28 -3.01
CA ARG A 343 -10.61 -25.26 -3.84
C ARG A 343 -9.80 -24.31 -2.97
N VAL A 344 -8.49 -24.21 -3.20
CA VAL A 344 -7.67 -23.16 -2.59
C VAL A 344 -8.06 -21.81 -3.19
N ILE A 345 -8.49 -20.90 -2.34
CA ILE A 345 -8.87 -19.55 -2.73
C ILE A 345 -7.66 -18.62 -2.62
N ARG A 346 -6.92 -18.72 -1.52
CA ARG A 346 -5.88 -17.75 -1.17
C ARG A 346 -4.83 -18.32 -0.22
N ILE A 347 -3.62 -17.77 -0.24
CA ILE A 347 -2.64 -17.95 0.83
C ILE A 347 -2.65 -16.67 1.68
N LEU A 348 -2.85 -16.83 2.97
CA LEU A 348 -2.95 -15.76 3.95
C LEU A 348 -1.82 -15.89 4.96
N ASN A 349 -1.16 -14.78 5.32
CA ASN A 349 -0.33 -14.77 6.52
C ASN A 349 -1.24 -14.66 7.75
N VAL A 350 -1.41 -15.77 8.47
CA VAL A 350 -2.43 -15.90 9.51
C VAL A 350 -1.99 -15.10 10.74
N PRO A 351 -2.82 -14.16 11.24
CA PRO A 351 -2.50 -13.39 12.44
C PRO A 351 -2.46 -14.31 13.66
N SER A 352 -1.47 -14.09 14.53
CA SER A 352 -1.36 -14.76 15.82
C SER A 352 -2.28 -14.12 16.86
N GLU A 353 -2.39 -14.73 18.04
CA GLU A 353 -3.08 -14.13 19.19
C GLU A 353 -2.54 -12.72 19.54
N ASN A 354 -1.23 -12.51 19.41
CA ASN A 354 -0.59 -11.22 19.71
C ASN A 354 -1.07 -10.10 18.78
N TYR A 355 -1.34 -10.39 17.50
CA TYR A 355 -1.90 -9.40 16.58
C TYR A 355 -3.22 -8.83 17.13
N TYR A 356 -4.13 -9.70 17.61
CA TYR A 356 -5.41 -9.28 18.17
C TYR A 356 -5.31 -8.53 19.50
N LYS A 357 -4.15 -8.57 20.17
CA LYS A 357 -3.87 -7.76 21.36
C LYS A 357 -3.41 -6.35 21.01
N THR A 358 -3.00 -6.09 19.76
CA THR A 358 -2.46 -4.79 19.35
C THR A 358 -3.52 -3.70 19.22
N MET A 359 -3.12 -2.44 19.41
CA MET A 359 -4.01 -1.29 19.22
C MET A 359 -4.61 -1.21 17.82
N GLU A 360 -3.88 -1.59 16.76
CA GLU A 360 -4.45 -1.62 15.41
C GLU A 360 -5.66 -2.56 15.33
N ALA A 361 -5.53 -3.79 15.86
CA ALA A 361 -6.65 -4.71 15.92
C ALA A 361 -7.77 -4.14 16.80
N ARG A 362 -7.45 -3.55 17.96
CA ARG A 362 -8.43 -2.89 18.85
C ARG A 362 -9.23 -1.80 18.14
N PHE A 363 -8.57 -0.95 17.37
CA PHE A 363 -9.23 0.09 16.59
C PHE A 363 -10.05 -0.51 15.44
N HIS A 364 -9.42 -1.31 14.58
CA HIS A 364 -10.03 -1.64 13.30
C HIS A 364 -10.85 -2.94 13.31
N ILE A 365 -10.34 -4.02 13.93
CA ILE A 365 -11.06 -5.30 14.00
C ILE A 365 -12.16 -5.27 15.08
N PHE A 366 -11.88 -4.64 16.21
CA PHE A 366 -12.81 -4.57 17.36
C PHE A 366 -13.61 -3.26 17.44
N ASP A 367 -13.48 -2.36 16.47
CA ASP A 367 -14.19 -1.07 16.42
C ASP A 367 -14.01 -0.20 17.68
N GLY A 368 -12.87 -0.35 18.37
CA GLY A 368 -12.58 0.34 19.64
C GLY A 368 -13.27 -0.26 20.87
N SER A 369 -13.95 -1.40 20.74
CA SER A 369 -14.58 -2.08 21.87
C SER A 369 -13.54 -2.47 22.93
N GLY A 370 -13.84 -2.11 24.19
CA GLY A 370 -12.97 -2.36 25.34
C GLY A 370 -11.92 -1.28 25.61
N LEU A 371 -11.75 -0.29 24.73
CA LEU A 371 -10.84 0.85 24.98
C LEU A 371 -11.48 1.85 25.96
N GLN A 372 -10.65 2.45 26.81
CA GLN A 372 -11.07 3.38 27.86
C GLN A 372 -11.04 4.85 27.41
N HIS A 373 -10.11 5.17 26.50
CA HIS A 373 -9.77 6.54 26.13
C HIS A 373 -10.01 6.84 24.66
N TYR A 374 -10.58 5.90 23.89
CA TYR A 374 -10.81 6.08 22.46
C TYR A 374 -12.26 5.78 22.09
N ARG A 375 -12.90 6.73 21.42
CA ARG A 375 -14.25 6.57 20.84
C ARG A 375 -14.22 6.72 19.33
N MET A 376 -14.90 5.84 18.62
CA MET A 376 -15.11 6.01 17.18
C MET A 376 -16.01 7.23 16.95
N VAL A 377 -15.60 8.13 16.06
CA VAL A 377 -16.35 9.35 15.73
C VAL A 377 -16.80 9.39 14.27
N TYR A 378 -16.18 8.61 13.39
CA TYR A 378 -16.53 8.50 11.97
C TYR A 378 -16.12 7.15 11.38
N GLU A 379 -16.91 6.66 10.43
CA GLU A 379 -16.65 5.49 9.60
C GLU A 379 -16.95 5.81 8.11
N SER A 380 -16.03 5.47 7.20
CA SER A 380 -16.24 5.64 5.75
C SER A 380 -17.16 4.56 5.17
N GLY A 381 -17.39 4.59 3.84
CA GLY A 381 -17.99 3.47 3.12
C GLY A 381 -17.21 2.15 3.33
N PHE A 382 -17.91 1.03 3.20
CA PHE A 382 -17.36 -0.29 3.50
C PHE A 382 -16.31 -0.74 2.48
N VAL A 383 -15.30 -1.46 2.96
CA VAL A 383 -14.35 -2.16 2.08
C VAL A 383 -15.09 -3.24 1.27
N ASN A 384 -14.76 -3.35 -0.01
CA ASN A 384 -15.27 -4.44 -0.85
C ASN A 384 -14.67 -5.78 -0.38
N PRO A 385 -15.49 -6.77 0.05
CA PRO A 385 -14.99 -8.08 0.51
C PRO A 385 -14.30 -8.91 -0.59
N PHE A 386 -14.53 -8.58 -1.86
CA PHE A 386 -13.88 -9.25 -2.99
C PHE A 386 -12.48 -8.69 -3.29
N ASN A 387 -12.13 -7.52 -2.72
CA ASN A 387 -10.78 -7.01 -2.78
C ASN A 387 -9.89 -7.74 -1.75
N PRO A 388 -8.60 -7.93 -2.05
CA PRO A 388 -7.60 -8.50 -1.13
C PRO A 388 -7.75 -8.12 0.34
N MET A 389 -7.73 -6.81 0.64
CA MET A 389 -7.76 -6.33 2.03
C MET A 389 -9.13 -6.55 2.71
N GLY A 390 -10.23 -6.43 1.96
CA GLY A 390 -11.57 -6.70 2.50
C GLY A 390 -11.78 -8.17 2.82
N PHE A 391 -11.27 -9.07 1.96
CA PHE A 391 -11.25 -10.51 2.24
C PHE A 391 -10.44 -10.80 3.51
N ASP A 392 -9.25 -10.20 3.64
CA ASP A 392 -8.38 -10.41 4.79
C ASP A 392 -9.01 -9.89 6.09
N GLU A 393 -9.71 -8.75 6.06
CA GLU A 393 -10.44 -8.23 7.22
C GLU A 393 -11.50 -9.23 7.72
N VAL A 394 -12.33 -9.74 6.80
CA VAL A 394 -13.37 -10.73 7.10
C VAL A 394 -12.74 -12.02 7.65
N MET A 395 -11.65 -12.48 7.05
CA MET A 395 -10.92 -13.65 7.54
C MET A 395 -10.33 -13.42 8.92
N TYR A 396 -9.76 -12.24 9.20
CA TYR A 396 -9.18 -11.91 10.51
C TYR A 396 -10.27 -11.89 11.59
N ARG A 397 -11.47 -11.36 11.30
CA ARG A 397 -12.62 -11.42 12.20
C ARG A 397 -13.08 -12.86 12.46
N ASN A 398 -13.11 -13.69 11.41
CA ASN A 398 -13.49 -15.10 11.52
C ASN A 398 -12.48 -15.91 12.37
N ILE A 399 -11.18 -15.75 12.10
CA ILE A 399 -10.09 -16.39 12.84
C ILE A 399 -10.17 -16.01 14.32
N TYR A 400 -10.37 -14.73 14.63
CA TYR A 400 -10.55 -14.28 16.00
C TYR A 400 -11.71 -15.01 16.70
N ASN A 401 -12.92 -14.96 16.11
CA ASN A 401 -14.11 -15.56 16.69
C ASN A 401 -13.97 -17.07 16.93
N SER A 402 -13.25 -17.75 16.04
CA SER A 402 -13.14 -19.20 16.02
C SER A 402 -12.00 -19.73 16.90
N VAL A 403 -10.89 -18.97 17.00
CA VAL A 403 -9.65 -19.45 17.60
C VAL A 403 -9.29 -18.69 18.88
N TYR A 404 -9.41 -17.37 18.88
CA TYR A 404 -8.81 -16.51 19.91
C TYR A 404 -9.81 -15.81 20.84
N ALA A 405 -11.10 -15.83 20.54
CA ALA A 405 -12.11 -15.13 21.35
C ALA A 405 -12.10 -15.58 22.82
N ASN A 406 -11.96 -16.88 23.06
CA ASN A 406 -11.94 -17.44 24.42
C ASN A 406 -10.64 -17.10 25.17
N SER A 407 -9.49 -17.07 24.51
CA SER A 407 -8.20 -16.79 25.17
C SER A 407 -8.01 -15.30 25.45
N ILE A 408 -8.47 -14.43 24.55
CA ILE A 408 -8.35 -12.97 24.69
C ILE A 408 -9.44 -12.40 25.60
N GLY A 409 -10.61 -13.05 25.65
CA GLY A 409 -11.71 -12.66 26.54
C GLY A 409 -12.48 -11.41 26.12
N LEU A 410 -12.33 -10.97 24.86
CA LEU A 410 -13.17 -9.92 24.26
C LEU A 410 -14.42 -10.52 23.60
N PRO A 411 -15.50 -9.75 23.43
CA PRO A 411 -16.68 -10.21 22.70
C PRO A 411 -16.35 -10.66 21.28
N LYS A 412 -17.13 -11.62 20.77
CA LYS A 412 -17.10 -11.97 19.35
C LYS A 412 -17.55 -10.78 18.51
N VAL A 413 -16.94 -10.62 17.34
CA VAL A 413 -17.25 -9.53 16.41
C VAL A 413 -18.11 -10.05 15.24
N ASN A 414 -18.89 -9.18 14.61
CA ASN A 414 -19.58 -9.57 13.38
C ASN A 414 -18.55 -9.86 12.27
N VAL A 415 -18.73 -10.98 11.56
CA VAL A 415 -17.84 -11.42 10.47
C VAL A 415 -18.34 -10.81 9.15
N THR A 416 -18.33 -9.48 9.10
CA THR A 416 -18.76 -8.69 7.94
C THR A 416 -17.72 -7.60 7.66
N PRO A 417 -17.60 -7.13 6.42
CA PRO A 417 -16.79 -5.95 6.10
C PRO A 417 -17.21 -4.74 6.93
N THR A 418 -16.26 -3.87 7.23
CA THR A 418 -16.54 -2.58 7.89
C THR A 418 -16.02 -1.41 7.05
N GLY A 419 -16.17 -0.19 7.55
CA GLY A 419 -15.69 1.01 6.88
C GLY A 419 -14.20 0.92 6.60
N TYR A 420 -13.82 1.26 5.36
CA TYR A 420 -12.44 1.25 4.91
C TYR A 420 -11.54 2.13 5.79
N VAL A 421 -12.02 3.31 6.19
CA VAL A 421 -11.35 4.26 7.09
C VAL A 421 -12.20 4.48 8.34
N LYS A 422 -11.56 4.53 9.51
CA LYS A 422 -12.18 4.81 10.81
C LYS A 422 -11.42 5.91 11.51
N ILE A 423 -12.14 6.83 12.14
CA ILE A 423 -11.57 7.92 12.92
C ILE A 423 -12.00 7.75 14.37
N PHE A 424 -11.03 7.83 15.28
CA PHE A 424 -11.23 7.78 16.71
C PHE A 424 -10.77 9.09 17.35
N GLU A 425 -11.46 9.53 18.39
CA GLU A 425 -11.00 10.62 19.24
C GLU A 425 -10.40 10.05 20.52
N TYR A 426 -9.24 10.58 20.92
CA TYR A 426 -8.59 10.34 22.19
C TYR A 426 -9.12 11.31 23.26
N VAL A 427 -9.67 10.76 24.34
CA VAL A 427 -10.36 11.48 25.42
C VAL A 427 -9.87 11.00 26.78
N LYS A 428 -10.09 11.82 27.83
CA LYS A 428 -9.80 11.39 29.20
C LYS A 428 -10.68 10.21 29.62
N GLY A 429 -11.93 10.19 29.16
CA GLY A 429 -12.93 9.17 29.48
C GLY A 429 -13.57 9.44 30.84
N ALA A 430 -14.90 9.30 30.92
CA ALA A 430 -15.61 9.46 32.18
C ALA A 430 -15.38 8.26 33.09
N LYS A 431 -15.22 8.51 34.38
CA LYS A 431 -14.98 7.49 35.39
C LYS A 431 -16.28 7.10 36.06
N ILE A 432 -16.68 5.83 35.94
CA ILE A 432 -17.88 5.30 36.61
C ILE A 432 -17.42 4.32 37.68
N THR A 433 -17.80 4.56 38.94
CA THR A 433 -17.36 3.75 40.08
C THR A 433 -18.50 3.56 41.07
N GLY A 434 -18.38 2.57 41.95
CA GLY A 434 -19.37 2.34 43.01
C GLY A 434 -19.12 1.03 43.72
N LYS A 435 -19.96 0.73 44.71
CA LYS A 435 -19.95 -0.49 45.50
C LYS A 435 -20.79 -1.59 44.85
N VAL A 436 -20.31 -2.82 44.92
CA VAL A 436 -20.98 -4.03 44.43
C VAL A 436 -20.87 -5.16 45.47
N PRO A 437 -21.81 -6.11 45.47
CA PRO A 437 -21.70 -7.30 46.32
C PRO A 437 -20.42 -8.08 46.04
N ALA A 438 -19.90 -8.77 47.06
CA ALA A 438 -18.68 -9.56 46.93
C ALA A 438 -18.88 -10.71 45.93
N GLY A 439 -17.86 -10.95 45.08
CA GLY A 439 -17.83 -12.07 44.14
C GLY A 439 -18.68 -11.89 42.87
N VAL A 440 -19.15 -10.67 42.58
CA VAL A 440 -19.96 -10.38 41.40
C VAL A 440 -19.13 -9.76 40.29
N ASP A 441 -19.25 -10.31 39.07
CA ASP A 441 -18.69 -9.70 37.87
C ASP A 441 -19.52 -8.47 37.46
N VAL A 442 -18.83 -7.38 37.12
CA VAL A 442 -19.46 -6.14 36.66
C VAL A 442 -19.07 -5.90 35.21
N VAL A 443 -20.09 -5.78 34.37
CA VAL A 443 -19.95 -5.57 32.92
C VAL A 443 -20.66 -4.28 32.55
N ILE A 444 -20.02 -3.45 31.73
CA ILE A 444 -20.64 -2.27 31.12
C ILE A 444 -20.71 -2.46 29.62
N THR A 445 -21.88 -2.22 29.03
CA THR A 445 -22.11 -2.34 27.59
C THR A 445 -22.79 -1.11 27.03
N ALA A 446 -22.56 -0.83 25.75
CA ALA A 446 -23.34 0.13 24.98
C ALA A 446 -23.39 -0.30 23.52
N THR A 447 -24.57 -0.23 22.91
CA THR A 447 -24.70 -0.39 21.46
C THR A 447 -24.28 0.91 20.78
N VAL A 448 -23.28 0.84 19.90
CA VAL A 448 -22.80 1.97 19.12
C VAL A 448 -23.30 1.84 17.68
N LYS A 449 -23.88 2.91 17.14
CA LYS A 449 -24.34 3.01 15.75
C LYS A 449 -23.46 4.00 14.99
N THR A 450 -22.87 3.55 13.89
CA THR A 450 -22.00 4.39 13.05
C THR A 450 -22.81 5.23 12.07
N ASN A 451 -22.15 6.20 11.44
CA ASN A 451 -22.73 7.01 10.37
C ASN A 451 -23.03 6.23 9.08
N GLN A 452 -22.62 4.95 9.01
CA GLN A 452 -22.99 4.01 7.95
C GLN A 452 -24.19 3.13 8.32
N ASN A 453 -24.91 3.46 9.41
CA ASN A 453 -25.97 2.65 10.01
C ASN A 453 -25.54 1.25 10.49
N ARG A 454 -24.22 0.97 10.55
CA ARG A 454 -23.69 -0.26 11.15
C ARG A 454 -23.77 -0.17 12.67
N THR A 455 -24.02 -1.29 13.34
CA THR A 455 -23.99 -1.36 14.80
C THR A 455 -22.92 -2.34 15.28
N PHE A 456 -22.36 -2.06 16.45
CA PHE A 456 -21.50 -2.96 17.19
C PHE A 456 -21.69 -2.74 18.70
N VAL A 457 -21.24 -3.69 19.52
CA VAL A 457 -21.33 -3.60 20.98
C VAL A 457 -19.98 -3.18 21.54
N TYR A 458 -19.97 -2.05 22.24
CA TYR A 458 -18.90 -1.68 23.13
C TYR A 458 -19.09 -2.41 24.47
N GLU A 459 -18.04 -3.05 24.97
CA GLU A 459 -18.07 -3.76 26.25
C GLU A 459 -16.76 -3.56 27.03
N GLN A 460 -16.85 -3.36 28.35
CA GLN A 460 -15.74 -3.52 29.28
C GLN A 460 -16.17 -4.39 30.47
N LYS A 461 -15.19 -5.07 31.08
CA LYS A 461 -15.34 -5.83 32.33
C LYS A 461 -14.44 -5.22 33.40
N ALA A 462 -15.02 -4.90 34.56
CA ALA A 462 -14.26 -4.32 35.66
C ALA A 462 -13.64 -5.42 36.52
N LYS A 463 -12.45 -5.14 37.05
CA LYS A 463 -11.90 -5.91 38.17
C LYS A 463 -12.38 -5.29 39.48
N VAL A 464 -13.26 -5.97 40.18
CA VAL A 464 -13.75 -5.53 41.49
C VAL A 464 -12.65 -5.69 42.54
N LYS A 465 -12.32 -4.61 43.26
CA LYS A 465 -11.36 -4.62 44.36
C LYS A 465 -12.03 -4.11 45.62
N ASN A 466 -11.99 -4.90 46.70
CA ASN A 466 -12.61 -4.55 47.99
C ASN A 466 -14.09 -4.14 47.87
N GLY A 467 -14.85 -4.82 47.00
CA GLY A 467 -16.26 -4.51 46.75
C GLY A 467 -16.50 -3.22 45.94
N VAL A 468 -15.45 -2.60 45.38
CA VAL A 468 -15.56 -1.41 44.53
C VAL A 468 -15.21 -1.76 43.09
N TYR A 469 -16.05 -1.35 42.14
CA TYR A 469 -15.77 -1.46 40.72
C TYR A 469 -15.40 -0.09 40.14
N GLU A 470 -14.71 -0.11 39.00
CA GLU A 470 -14.28 1.09 38.30
C GLU A 470 -14.22 0.84 36.79
N PHE A 471 -14.83 1.74 36.03
CA PHE A 471 -14.71 1.84 34.58
C PHE A 471 -14.23 3.23 34.19
N THR A 472 -13.47 3.29 33.10
CA THR A 472 -13.25 4.54 32.35
C THR A 472 -13.84 4.32 30.97
N VAL A 473 -14.79 5.17 30.58
CA VAL A 473 -15.56 4.99 29.34
C VAL A 473 -15.46 6.20 28.41
N PRO A 474 -15.31 5.99 27.09
CA PRO A 474 -15.02 7.08 26.18
C PRO A 474 -16.26 7.62 25.45
N TYR A 475 -17.36 6.87 25.29
CA TYR A 475 -18.49 7.33 24.48
C TYR A 475 -19.43 8.25 25.27
N ALA A 476 -19.92 9.29 24.60
CA ALA A 476 -21.01 10.12 25.05
C ALA A 476 -22.28 9.79 24.25
N GLN A 477 -23.44 9.94 24.88
CA GLN A 477 -24.75 9.75 24.25
C GLN A 477 -25.22 11.06 23.61
N ASP A 478 -25.02 12.17 24.32
CA ASP A 478 -25.19 13.51 23.78
C ASP A 478 -23.85 14.00 23.22
N THR A 479 -23.64 13.73 21.93
CA THR A 479 -22.40 14.04 21.23
C THR A 479 -22.66 14.78 19.94
N LYS A 480 -21.72 15.64 19.53
CA LYS A 480 -21.74 16.29 18.21
C LYS A 480 -21.39 15.34 17.05
N TYR A 481 -20.71 14.22 17.33
CA TYR A 481 -20.23 13.31 16.29
C TYR A 481 -21.35 12.46 15.68
N PRO A 482 -21.21 12.01 14.41
CA PRO A 482 -22.24 11.24 13.74
C PRO A 482 -22.29 9.76 14.17
N VAL A 483 -21.26 9.24 14.84
CA VAL A 483 -21.30 7.94 15.53
C VAL A 483 -21.96 8.13 16.89
N LYS A 484 -23.04 7.39 17.16
CA LYS A 484 -23.88 7.55 18.36
C LYS A 484 -23.86 6.29 19.22
N ALA A 485 -23.65 6.43 20.53
CA ALA A 485 -23.82 5.35 21.49
C ALA A 485 -25.20 5.43 22.16
N MET A 486 -25.82 4.28 22.42
CA MET A 486 -26.93 4.17 23.37
C MET A 486 -26.42 4.35 24.81
N PRO A 487 -27.30 4.68 25.79
CA PRO A 487 -26.91 4.75 27.20
C PRO A 487 -26.16 3.50 27.66
N TYR A 488 -25.16 3.70 28.50
CA TYR A 488 -24.41 2.60 29.10
C TYR A 488 -25.32 1.76 29.97
N THR A 489 -25.27 0.45 29.78
CA THR A 489 -25.93 -0.55 30.63
C THR A 489 -24.88 -1.23 31.47
N ILE A 490 -24.99 -1.10 32.79
CA ILE A 490 -24.06 -1.67 33.76
C ILE A 490 -24.80 -2.77 34.50
N THR A 491 -24.28 -3.99 34.40
CA THR A 491 -24.85 -5.18 35.02
C THR A 491 -23.88 -5.69 36.09
N ALA A 492 -24.39 -5.82 37.32
CA ALA A 492 -23.70 -6.46 38.43
C ALA A 492 -24.62 -7.57 38.99
N GLY A 493 -24.33 -8.83 38.63
CA GLY A 493 -25.18 -9.96 39.03
C GLY A 493 -26.54 -9.89 38.35
N SER A 494 -27.62 -9.77 39.14
CA SER A 494 -28.99 -9.63 38.64
C SER A 494 -29.46 -8.17 38.50
N VAL A 495 -28.67 -7.21 38.96
CA VAL A 495 -29.06 -5.79 38.97
C VAL A 495 -28.43 -5.08 37.78
N THR A 496 -29.26 -4.32 37.07
CA THR A 496 -28.86 -3.53 35.92
C THR A 496 -29.22 -2.07 36.14
N LYS A 497 -28.27 -1.16 35.82
CA LYS A 497 -28.47 0.29 35.87
C LYS A 497 -28.00 0.93 34.58
N THR A 498 -28.52 2.11 34.26
CA THR A 498 -28.15 2.86 33.06
C THR A 498 -27.54 4.22 33.38
N VAL A 499 -26.60 4.66 32.54
CA VAL A 499 -25.95 5.97 32.63
C VAL A 499 -25.82 6.58 31.25
N SER A 500 -26.10 7.89 31.15
CA SER A 500 -25.87 8.70 29.95
C SER A 500 -24.84 9.78 30.26
N LEU A 501 -23.99 10.09 29.29
CA LEU A 501 -22.91 11.06 29.37
C LEU A 501 -22.98 12.07 28.22
N THR A 502 -22.47 13.27 28.47
CA THR A 502 -22.24 14.32 27.45
C THR A 502 -20.79 14.30 26.96
N ASP A 503 -20.51 15.00 25.85
CA ASP A 503 -19.13 15.20 25.37
C ASP A 503 -18.22 15.82 26.47
N GLU A 504 -18.73 16.80 27.22
CA GLU A 504 -17.97 17.45 28.29
C GLU A 504 -17.61 16.46 29.42
N ASP A 505 -18.53 15.57 29.78
CA ASP A 505 -18.31 14.58 30.83
C ASP A 505 -17.12 13.65 30.48
N VAL A 506 -17.01 13.22 29.23
CA VAL A 506 -15.93 12.31 28.78
C VAL A 506 -14.63 13.06 28.44
N GLU A 507 -14.70 14.29 27.96
CA GLU A 507 -13.52 15.12 27.67
C GLU A 507 -12.81 15.56 28.95
N ASN A 508 -13.58 15.90 29.99
CA ASN A 508 -13.04 16.35 31.28
C ASN A 508 -12.77 15.21 32.27
N GLY A 509 -13.29 14.00 32.00
CA GLY A 509 -13.10 12.83 32.85
C GLY A 509 -13.93 12.89 34.14
N LYS A 510 -15.20 13.27 34.02
CA LYS A 510 -16.14 13.36 35.13
C LYS A 510 -16.24 12.03 35.87
N VAL A 511 -16.34 12.11 37.19
CA VAL A 511 -16.53 10.95 38.06
C VAL A 511 -18.02 10.81 38.39
N ILE A 512 -18.57 9.62 38.18
CA ILE A 512 -19.94 9.25 38.51
C ILE A 512 -19.92 8.08 39.48
N THR A 513 -20.62 8.24 40.59
CA THR A 513 -20.79 7.18 41.59
C THR A 513 -22.13 6.48 41.38
N LEU A 514 -22.12 5.16 41.24
CA LEU A 514 -23.30 4.33 41.02
C LEU A 514 -23.18 3.00 41.77
N ASP A 515 -23.80 2.94 42.95
CA ASP A 515 -23.76 1.75 43.82
C ASP A 515 -24.81 0.70 43.42
N PHE A 516 -24.51 -0.57 43.67
CA PHE A 516 -25.37 -1.74 43.42
C PHE A 516 -25.73 -2.51 44.70
N VAL A 517 -25.43 -1.93 45.86
CA VAL A 517 -25.70 -2.44 47.21
C VAL A 517 -26.64 -1.52 47.97
#